data_AF-A0A5M6D1X8-F1
#
_entry.id   AF-A0A5M6D1X8-F1
#
_cell.length_a   1.000
_cell.length_b   1.000
_cell.length_c   1.000
_cell.angle_alpha   90.00
_cell.angle_beta   90.00
_cell.angle_gamma   90.00
#
_symmetry.space_group_name_H-M   'P 1'
#
loop_
_entity.id
_entity.type
_entity.pdbx_description
1 polymer ?
#
loop_
_entity_poly.entity_id
_entity_poly.type
_entity_poly.pdbx_seq_one_letter_code
_entity_poly.pdbx_strand_id
1 'polypeptide(L)'
;MKVLHHPKRRERAAKLFDERYDSRQGRKIVDSLASGLNTTRKELVQRVDQDVVVSFGMDSMSIPLSTDGNEDRAKAEIEIWQVAEAVLHAESCGYLDDQEWGCLWLGELRLGRNIQNDSVRKRLAAYRAGNSDDRRRRLLQSLGKVYPNTSRCPLVLFQLMPLAVQIVVSIAFDQTDDADSKRKRQAFWLPGIMDCQACHGDVLDNGEKCDVCGNPVWNYRWLMSSD
;
A
#
# COMPACT_ATOMS: atom_id res chain seq x y z
N MET A 1 -12.67 12.64 4.37
CA MET A 1 -11.76 13.50 3.57
C MET A 1 -11.84 13.00 2.14
N LYS A 2 -12.59 13.66 1.23
CA LYS A 2 -12.77 13.16 -0.15
C LYS A 2 -11.43 13.20 -0.90
N VAL A 3 -10.76 12.05 -1.03
CA VAL A 3 -9.62 11.86 -1.92
C VAL A 3 -10.14 11.83 -3.36
N LEU A 4 -10.52 13.00 -3.87
CA LEU A 4 -10.72 13.21 -5.31
C LEU A 4 -9.35 13.07 -5.96
N HIS A 5 -9.19 12.06 -6.81
CA HIS A 5 -8.08 12.01 -7.76
C HIS A 5 -8.15 13.22 -8.64
N HIS A 6 -7.42 14.27 -8.29
CA HIS A 6 -7.32 15.45 -9.12
C HIS A 6 -6.43 15.11 -10.32
N PRO A 7 -6.96 15.09 -11.56
CA PRO A 7 -6.15 14.84 -12.77
C PRO A 7 -4.95 15.79 -12.85
N LYS A 8 -5.14 17.03 -12.37
CA LYS A 8 -4.09 18.06 -12.25
C LYS A 8 -2.89 17.64 -11.39
N ARG A 9 -3.09 16.81 -10.35
CA ARG A 9 -1.98 16.33 -9.52
C ARG A 9 -1.16 15.27 -10.25
N ARG A 10 -1.83 14.37 -10.97
CA ARG A 10 -1.17 13.33 -11.76
C ARG A 10 -0.36 13.95 -12.90
N GLU A 11 -0.95 14.91 -13.61
CA GLU A 11 -0.26 15.65 -14.67
C GLU A 11 0.96 16.41 -14.16
N ARG A 12 0.84 17.12 -13.03
CA ARG A 12 1.99 17.81 -12.41
C ARG A 12 3.08 16.83 -11.97
N ALA A 13 2.72 15.74 -11.31
CA ALA A 13 3.68 14.73 -10.86
C ALA A 13 4.39 14.07 -12.05
N ALA A 14 3.67 13.78 -13.13
CA ALA A 14 4.23 13.23 -14.37
C ALA A 14 5.25 14.19 -14.98
N LYS A 15 4.88 15.47 -15.11
CA LYS A 15 5.77 16.51 -15.63
C LYS A 15 7.04 16.67 -14.80
N LEU A 16 6.91 16.71 -13.46
CA LEU A 16 8.07 16.81 -12.57
C LEU A 16 9.00 15.60 -12.67
N PHE A 17 8.44 14.41 -12.90
CA PHE A 17 9.22 13.19 -13.11
C PHE A 17 9.97 13.24 -14.44
N ASP A 18 9.27 13.59 -15.54
CA ASP A 18 9.86 13.72 -16.87
C ASP A 18 10.98 14.77 -16.90
N GLU A 19 10.77 15.92 -16.24
CA GLU A 19 11.79 16.98 -16.11
C GLU A 19 13.02 16.53 -15.32
N ARG A 20 12.86 15.72 -14.27
CA ARG A 20 13.98 15.27 -13.43
C ARG A 20 14.81 14.19 -14.12
N TYR A 21 14.16 13.22 -14.75
CA TYR A 21 14.81 12.02 -15.27
C TYR A 21 15.00 12.05 -16.80
N ASP A 22 14.74 13.20 -17.45
CA ASP A 22 14.74 13.36 -18.90
C ASP A 22 13.98 12.23 -19.61
N SER A 23 12.77 11.95 -19.10
CA SER A 23 11.94 10.83 -19.53
C SER A 23 10.65 11.32 -20.20
N ARG A 24 9.95 10.40 -20.88
CA ARG A 24 8.58 10.60 -21.38
C ARG A 24 7.60 9.60 -20.76
N GLN A 25 8.03 8.91 -19.72
CA GLN A 25 7.27 7.83 -19.08
C GLN A 25 6.52 8.30 -17.83
N GLY A 26 6.73 9.55 -17.38
CA GLY A 26 6.18 10.09 -16.14
C GLY A 26 4.67 9.93 -16.04
N ARG A 27 3.93 10.08 -17.15
CA ARG A 27 2.47 9.88 -17.16
C ARG A 27 2.10 8.42 -16.87
N LYS A 28 2.75 7.48 -17.55
CA LYS A 28 2.54 6.03 -17.37
C LYS A 28 2.86 5.62 -15.94
N ILE A 29 4.04 6.00 -15.44
CA ILE A 29 4.52 5.70 -14.09
C ILE A 29 3.55 6.25 -13.05
N VAL A 30 3.15 7.53 -13.15
CA VAL A 30 2.26 8.16 -12.18
C VAL A 30 0.86 7.58 -12.18
N ASP A 31 0.28 7.30 -13.35
CA ASP A 31 -1.04 6.68 -13.43
C ASP A 31 -1.01 5.25 -12.86
N SER A 32 0.04 4.49 -13.17
CA SER A 32 0.27 3.13 -12.65
C SER A 32 0.46 3.13 -11.12
N LEU A 33 1.38 3.94 -10.58
CA LEU A 33 1.59 4.10 -9.13
C LEU A 33 0.31 4.54 -8.42
N ALA A 34 -0.41 5.52 -8.98
CA ALA A 34 -1.66 5.98 -8.39
C ALA A 34 -2.66 4.83 -8.32
N SER A 35 -2.87 4.12 -9.44
CA SER A 35 -3.80 2.99 -9.53
C SER A 35 -3.46 1.88 -8.51
N GLY A 36 -2.24 1.35 -8.54
CA GLY A 36 -1.84 0.24 -7.67
C GLY A 36 -1.82 0.59 -6.18
N LEU A 37 -1.32 1.78 -5.81
CA LEU A 37 -1.29 2.21 -4.41
C LEU A 37 -2.69 2.47 -3.85
N ASN A 38 -3.64 2.90 -4.70
CA ASN A 38 -5.04 3.01 -4.27
C ASN A 38 -5.68 1.67 -4.04
N THR A 39 -5.50 0.71 -4.96
CA THR A 39 -6.06 -0.63 -4.83
C THR A 39 -5.54 -1.29 -3.57
N THR A 40 -4.21 -1.31 -3.37
CA THR A 40 -3.60 -1.87 -2.15
C THR A 40 -4.06 -1.18 -0.86
N ARG A 41 -4.20 0.14 -0.83
CA ARG A 41 -4.75 0.88 0.32
C ARG A 41 -6.20 0.48 0.60
N LYS A 42 -7.04 0.44 -0.45
CA LYS A 42 -8.46 0.10 -0.34
C LYS A 42 -8.62 -1.31 0.20
N GLU A 43 -7.89 -2.26 -0.36
CA GLU A 43 -7.95 -3.65 0.08
C GLU A 43 -7.41 -3.80 1.51
N LEU A 44 -6.30 -3.16 1.89
CA LEU A 44 -5.81 -3.22 3.28
C LEU A 44 -6.86 -2.72 4.28
N VAL A 45 -7.50 -1.58 4.00
CA VAL A 45 -8.60 -1.07 4.85
C VAL A 45 -9.74 -2.08 4.91
N GLN A 46 -10.11 -2.66 3.76
CA GLN A 46 -11.14 -3.69 3.70
C GLN A 46 -10.77 -4.92 4.55
N ARG A 47 -9.53 -5.40 4.50
CA ARG A 47 -9.06 -6.54 5.31
C ARG A 47 -8.99 -6.23 6.81
N VAL A 48 -8.68 -4.99 7.16
CA VAL A 48 -8.59 -4.57 8.56
C VAL A 48 -9.97 -4.35 9.20
N ASP A 49 -10.96 -3.95 8.39
CA ASP A 49 -12.30 -3.61 8.86
C ASP A 49 -13.31 -4.75 8.62
N GLN A 50 -13.61 -5.06 7.35
CA GLN A 50 -14.70 -5.96 6.98
C GLN A 50 -14.41 -7.42 7.36
N ASP A 51 -13.19 -7.89 7.11
CA ASP A 51 -12.85 -9.29 7.34
C ASP A 51 -12.81 -9.65 8.84
N VAL A 52 -12.53 -8.67 9.72
CA VAL A 52 -12.59 -8.83 11.18
C VAL A 52 -14.04 -8.85 11.68
N VAL A 53 -14.90 -7.98 11.14
CA VAL A 53 -16.33 -7.93 11.52
C VAL A 53 -17.05 -9.21 11.11
N VAL A 54 -16.76 -9.74 9.92
CA VAL A 54 -17.37 -10.98 9.41
C VAL A 54 -16.89 -12.21 10.18
N SER A 55 -15.60 -12.26 10.57
CA SER A 55 -15.02 -13.48 11.16
C SER A 55 -15.20 -13.59 12.68
N PHE A 56 -15.31 -12.47 13.42
CA PHE A 56 -15.43 -12.47 14.89
C PHE A 56 -16.84 -12.19 15.41
N GLY A 57 -17.82 -12.05 14.50
CA GLY A 57 -19.22 -11.85 14.84
C GLY A 57 -19.56 -10.44 15.34
N MET A 58 -20.83 -10.06 15.18
CA MET A 58 -21.40 -8.80 15.68
C MET A 58 -21.53 -8.75 17.22
N ASP A 59 -21.13 -9.80 17.94
CA ASP A 59 -21.33 -9.94 19.40
C ASP A 59 -20.42 -9.04 20.26
N SER A 60 -19.50 -8.29 19.64
CA SER A 60 -18.85 -7.21 20.36
C SER A 60 -19.82 -6.03 20.43
N MET A 61 -20.36 -5.74 21.63
CA MET A 61 -20.98 -4.45 22.02
C MET A 61 -19.97 -3.28 21.96
N SER A 62 -19.13 -3.26 20.93
CA SER A 62 -18.27 -2.15 20.57
C SER A 62 -19.16 -1.15 19.85
N ILE A 63 -19.59 -0.13 20.59
CA ILE A 63 -20.25 1.05 20.03
C ILE A 63 -19.45 1.47 18.79
N PRO A 64 -20.09 1.63 17.62
CA PRO A 64 -19.40 2.09 16.42
C PRO A 64 -18.84 3.48 16.71
N LEU A 65 -17.54 3.54 17.03
CA LEU A 65 -16.79 4.79 17.08
C LEU A 65 -16.96 5.41 15.69
N SER A 66 -17.47 6.64 15.60
CA SER A 66 -17.77 7.36 14.36
C SER A 66 -16.90 6.89 13.18
N THR A 67 -17.44 5.97 12.40
CA THR A 67 -16.68 5.09 11.48
C THR A 67 -15.89 5.89 10.47
N ASP A 68 -16.47 7.00 10.00
CA ASP A 68 -15.91 7.83 8.95
C ASP A 68 -14.60 8.52 9.36
N GLY A 69 -14.51 8.99 10.62
CA GLY A 69 -13.35 9.72 11.12
C GLY A 69 -12.16 8.81 11.45
N ASN A 70 -12.43 7.56 11.83
CA ASN A 70 -11.39 6.55 12.05
C ASN A 70 -10.87 6.01 10.72
N GLU A 71 -11.75 5.78 9.75
CA GLU A 71 -11.39 5.33 8.41
C GLU A 71 -10.52 6.33 7.68
N ASP A 72 -10.88 7.60 7.70
CA ASP A 72 -10.07 8.67 7.11
C ASP A 72 -8.67 8.73 7.73
N ARG A 73 -8.56 8.57 9.06
CA ARG A 73 -7.28 8.59 9.78
C ARG A 73 -6.42 7.39 9.44
N ALA A 74 -7.01 6.19 9.36
CA ALA A 74 -6.31 4.98 8.97
C ALA A 74 -5.84 5.04 7.52
N LYS A 75 -6.70 5.49 6.60
CA LYS A 75 -6.33 5.70 5.18
C LYS A 75 -5.17 6.67 5.07
N ALA A 76 -5.20 7.78 5.79
CA ALA A 76 -4.10 8.75 5.78
C ALA A 76 -2.80 8.14 6.33
N GLU A 77 -2.87 7.33 7.40
CA GLU A 77 -1.68 6.65 7.94
C GLU A 77 -1.12 5.61 6.96
N ILE A 78 -1.98 4.79 6.33
CA ILE A 78 -1.58 3.84 5.30
C ILE A 78 -0.93 4.57 4.12
N GLU A 79 -1.46 5.72 3.69
CA GLU A 79 -0.85 6.50 2.61
C GLU A 79 0.55 7.00 2.97
N ILE A 80 0.75 7.52 4.19
CA ILE A 80 2.07 7.99 4.64
C ILE A 80 3.07 6.83 4.64
N TRP A 81 2.65 5.67 5.17
CA TRP A 81 3.48 4.48 5.19
C TRP A 81 3.77 3.96 3.77
N GLN A 82 2.77 3.91 2.87
CA GLN A 82 2.94 3.49 1.48
C GLN A 82 3.92 4.40 0.72
N VAL A 83 3.87 5.72 0.94
CA VAL A 83 4.84 6.66 0.34
C VAL A 83 6.25 6.31 0.80
N ALA A 84 6.45 6.07 2.10
CA ALA A 84 7.77 5.69 2.63
C ALA A 84 8.27 4.38 2.02
N GLU A 85 7.44 3.33 2.03
CA GLU A 85 7.78 2.00 1.54
C GLU A 85 8.04 1.99 0.03
N ALA A 86 7.22 2.70 -0.74
CA ALA A 86 7.36 2.79 -2.18
C ALA A 86 8.66 3.50 -2.59
N VAL A 87 8.99 4.62 -1.93
CA VAL A 87 10.20 5.39 -2.25
C VAL A 87 11.46 4.63 -1.82
N LEU A 88 11.45 4.00 -0.65
CA LEU A 88 12.55 3.15 -0.19
C LEU A 88 12.82 2.00 -1.16
N HIS A 89 11.77 1.34 -1.65
CA HIS A 89 11.92 0.28 -2.64
C HIS A 89 12.47 0.81 -3.96
N ALA A 90 11.86 1.88 -4.48
CA ALA A 90 12.30 2.50 -5.73
C ALA A 90 13.77 2.96 -5.68
N GLU A 91 14.21 3.53 -4.57
CA GLU A 91 15.61 3.87 -4.33
C GLU A 91 16.50 2.63 -4.29
N SER A 92 16.10 1.59 -3.52
CA SER A 92 16.90 0.37 -3.38
C SER A 92 17.10 -0.40 -4.69
N CYS A 93 16.17 -0.24 -5.63
CA CYS A 93 16.26 -0.81 -6.97
C CYS A 93 16.85 0.16 -8.01
N GLY A 94 17.21 1.39 -7.63
CA GLY A 94 17.76 2.38 -8.54
C GLY A 94 16.75 3.03 -9.50
N TYR A 95 15.44 2.90 -9.25
CA TYR A 95 14.39 3.56 -10.02
C TYR A 95 14.32 5.06 -9.71
N LEU A 96 14.70 5.42 -8.47
CA LEU A 96 14.86 6.79 -7.99
C LEU A 96 16.27 6.93 -7.42
N ASP A 97 16.87 8.10 -7.62
CA ASP A 97 18.22 8.46 -7.18
C ASP A 97 18.23 9.28 -5.88
N ASP A 98 17.09 9.86 -5.50
CA ASP A 98 16.95 10.77 -4.38
C ASP A 98 15.68 10.45 -3.58
N GLN A 99 15.90 9.89 -2.39
CA GLN A 99 14.85 9.50 -1.48
C GLN A 99 14.01 10.68 -0.97
N GLU A 100 14.63 11.83 -0.73
CA GLU A 100 13.93 13.00 -0.19
C GLU A 100 13.02 13.60 -1.26
N TRP A 101 13.56 13.76 -2.47
CA TRP A 101 12.76 14.19 -3.62
C TRP A 101 11.62 13.20 -3.89
N GLY A 102 11.90 11.89 -3.92
CA GLY A 102 10.89 10.85 -4.15
C GLY A 102 9.75 10.91 -3.13
N CYS A 103 10.07 11.14 -1.85
CA CYS A 103 9.09 11.29 -0.78
C CYS A 103 8.20 12.52 -0.96
N LEU A 104 8.77 13.66 -1.38
CA LEU A 104 8.00 14.87 -1.64
C LEU A 104 7.14 14.71 -2.90
N TRP A 105 7.71 14.17 -3.98
CA TRP A 105 7.01 13.93 -5.25
C TRP A 105 5.84 12.96 -5.10
N LEU A 106 6.09 11.77 -4.56
CA LEU A 106 5.04 10.78 -4.34
C LEU A 106 4.09 11.22 -3.21
N GLY A 107 4.60 11.92 -2.20
CA GLY A 107 3.81 12.53 -1.15
C GLY A 107 2.82 13.57 -1.67
N GLU A 108 3.22 14.46 -2.60
CA GLU A 108 2.32 15.40 -3.25
C GLU A 108 1.24 14.68 -4.08
N LEU A 109 1.61 13.61 -4.78
CA LEU A 109 0.67 12.80 -5.56
C LEU A 109 -0.40 12.15 -4.66
N ARG A 110 0.02 11.54 -3.55
CA ARG A 110 -0.85 10.74 -2.67
C ARG A 110 -1.57 11.59 -1.62
N LEU A 111 -0.82 12.40 -0.89
CA LEU A 111 -1.28 13.19 0.26
C LEU A 111 -1.70 14.61 -0.13
N GLY A 112 -1.39 15.07 -1.34
CA GLY A 112 -1.71 16.42 -1.79
C GLY A 112 -1.03 17.48 -0.94
N ARG A 113 -1.77 18.53 -0.54
CA ARG A 113 -1.24 19.60 0.32
C ARG A 113 -0.87 19.11 1.73
N ASN A 114 -1.38 17.96 2.16
CA ASN A 114 -1.09 17.44 3.50
C ASN A 114 0.39 17.06 3.68
N ILE A 115 1.14 16.82 2.60
CA ILE A 115 2.60 16.58 2.68
C ILE A 115 3.37 17.79 3.23
N GLN A 116 2.77 18.99 3.19
CA GLN A 116 3.36 20.21 3.75
C GLN A 116 3.12 20.33 5.26
N ASN A 117 2.30 19.46 5.87
CA ASN A 117 2.07 19.45 7.30
C ASN A 117 3.25 18.78 8.03
N ASP A 118 3.83 19.48 9.00
CA ASP A 118 4.97 18.98 9.80
C ASP A 118 4.70 17.63 10.47
N SER A 119 3.48 17.38 10.94
CA SER A 119 3.10 16.09 11.54
C SER A 119 3.14 14.95 10.52
N VAL A 120 2.76 15.22 9.27
CA VAL A 120 2.85 14.25 8.17
C VAL A 120 4.33 14.00 7.81
N ARG A 121 5.13 15.06 7.66
CA ARG A 121 6.57 14.95 7.36
C ARG A 121 7.34 14.22 8.45
N LYS A 122 7.07 14.49 9.73
CA LYS A 122 7.68 13.78 10.87
C LYS A 122 7.36 12.29 10.86
N ARG A 123 6.10 11.92 10.59
CA ARG A 123 5.71 10.51 10.48
C ARG A 123 6.36 9.83 9.28
N LEU A 124 6.39 10.50 8.12
CA LEU A 124 7.08 10.00 6.92
C LEU A 124 8.56 9.76 7.19
N ALA A 125 9.25 10.71 7.81
CA ALA A 125 10.65 10.57 8.21
C ALA A 125 10.85 9.43 9.22
N ALA A 126 9.94 9.26 10.18
CA ALA A 126 9.99 8.17 11.15
C ALA A 126 9.82 6.78 10.50
N TYR A 127 9.01 6.67 9.45
CA TYR A 127 8.97 5.43 8.65
C TYR A 127 10.27 5.23 7.89
N ARG A 128 10.81 6.26 7.23
CA ARG A 128 12.07 6.15 6.46
C ARG A 128 13.27 5.71 7.30
N ALA A 129 13.35 6.15 8.56
CA ALA A 129 14.48 5.87 9.44
C ALA A 129 14.52 4.40 9.94
N GLY A 130 13.42 3.66 9.86
CA GLY A 130 13.34 2.28 10.33
C GLY A 130 13.67 1.25 9.25
N ASN A 131 14.16 0.07 9.67
CA ASN A 131 14.22 -1.09 8.78
C ASN A 131 12.80 -1.63 8.47
N SER A 132 12.71 -2.64 7.60
CA SER A 132 11.42 -3.21 7.16
C SER A 132 10.53 -3.66 8.35
N ASP A 133 11.10 -4.31 9.35
CA ASP A 133 10.36 -4.80 10.51
C ASP A 133 9.89 -3.65 11.41
N ASP A 134 10.70 -2.62 11.59
CA ASP A 134 10.35 -1.44 12.37
C ASP A 134 9.22 -0.64 11.70
N ARG A 135 9.26 -0.51 10.37
CA ARG A 135 8.19 0.13 9.60
C ARG A 135 6.87 -0.64 9.74
N ARG A 136 6.92 -1.97 9.58
CA ARG A 136 5.75 -2.84 9.78
C ARG A 136 5.16 -2.71 11.18
N ARG A 137 6.01 -2.79 12.21
CA ARG A 137 5.59 -2.66 13.62
C ARG A 137 4.97 -1.29 13.89
N ARG A 138 5.56 -0.22 13.37
CA ARG A 138 5.04 1.15 13.51
C ARG A 138 3.68 1.30 12.84
N LEU A 139 3.50 0.78 11.63
CA LEU A 139 2.20 0.78 10.95
C LEU A 139 1.15 0.07 11.80
N LEU A 140 1.45 -1.14 12.28
CA LEU A 140 0.55 -1.92 13.12
C LEU A 140 0.14 -1.16 14.38
N GLN A 141 1.10 -0.52 15.07
CA GLN A 141 0.83 0.30 16.25
C GLN A 141 -0.02 1.54 15.93
N SER A 142 0.27 2.24 14.84
CA SER A 142 -0.52 3.40 14.42
C SER A 142 -1.94 3.01 14.05
N LEU A 143 -2.12 1.91 13.31
CA LEU A 143 -3.43 1.38 12.94
C LEU A 143 -4.21 0.88 14.15
N GLY A 144 -3.58 0.19 15.10
CA GLY A 144 -4.23 -0.26 16.34
C GLY A 144 -4.81 0.87 17.19
N LYS A 145 -4.26 2.09 17.09
CA LYS A 145 -4.79 3.29 17.79
C LYS A 145 -6.06 3.85 17.14
N VAL A 146 -6.21 3.72 15.83
CA VAL A 146 -7.36 4.26 15.08
C VAL A 146 -8.42 3.19 14.79
N TYR A 147 -8.00 1.94 14.69
CA TYR A 147 -8.81 0.74 14.49
C TYR A 147 -8.37 -0.35 15.45
N PRO A 148 -9.03 -0.49 16.61
CA PRO A 148 -8.76 -1.57 17.55
C PRO A 148 -8.84 -2.97 16.91
N ASN A 149 -9.70 -3.13 15.91
CA ASN A 149 -9.86 -4.35 15.11
C ASN A 149 -8.58 -4.81 14.38
N THR A 150 -7.62 -3.90 14.16
CA THR A 150 -6.29 -4.24 13.61
C THR A 150 -5.60 -5.35 14.42
N SER A 151 -5.84 -5.42 15.73
CA SER A 151 -5.27 -6.47 16.60
C SER A 151 -5.78 -7.89 16.29
N ARG A 152 -6.90 -8.01 15.57
CA ARG A 152 -7.51 -9.29 15.16
C ARG A 152 -7.14 -9.69 13.74
N CYS A 153 -6.38 -8.87 13.03
CA CYS A 153 -5.94 -9.17 11.67
C CYS A 153 -4.80 -10.22 11.70
N PRO A 154 -4.75 -11.14 10.72
CA PRO A 154 -3.66 -12.10 10.63
C PRO A 154 -2.33 -11.36 10.44
N LEU A 155 -1.31 -11.67 11.25
CA LEU A 155 -0.01 -10.97 11.18
C LEU A 155 0.66 -11.11 9.81
N VAL A 156 0.37 -12.21 9.09
CA VAL A 156 0.84 -12.44 7.72
C VAL A 156 0.38 -11.34 6.76
N LEU A 157 -0.77 -10.70 6.97
CA LEU A 157 -1.21 -9.55 6.18
C LEU A 157 -0.14 -8.46 6.18
N PHE A 158 0.36 -8.10 7.37
CA PHE A 158 1.38 -7.07 7.52
C PHE A 158 2.76 -7.50 7.01
N GLN A 159 3.00 -8.80 6.83
CA GLN A 159 4.19 -9.31 6.13
C GLN A 159 4.06 -9.17 4.62
N LEU A 160 2.86 -9.38 4.08
CA LEU A 160 2.58 -9.34 2.64
C LEU A 160 2.42 -7.91 2.13
N MET A 161 1.95 -6.98 2.96
CA MET A 161 1.68 -5.59 2.55
C MET A 161 2.90 -4.84 1.99
N PRO A 162 4.10 -4.86 2.63
CA PRO A 162 5.29 -4.26 2.03
C PRO A 162 5.57 -4.83 0.64
N LEU A 163 5.50 -6.15 0.48
CA LEU A 163 5.73 -6.81 -0.82
C LEU A 163 4.69 -6.39 -1.87
N ALA A 164 3.42 -6.20 -1.49
CA ALA A 164 2.39 -5.71 -2.40
C ALA A 164 2.69 -4.27 -2.87
N VAL A 165 3.17 -3.39 -1.98
CA VAL A 165 3.61 -2.03 -2.37
C VAL A 165 4.83 -2.08 -3.28
N GLN A 166 5.79 -2.98 -2.99
CA GLN A 166 6.98 -3.15 -3.82
C GLN A 166 6.62 -3.64 -5.23
N ILE A 167 5.72 -4.62 -5.37
CA ILE A 167 5.19 -5.08 -6.67
C ILE A 167 4.56 -3.92 -7.44
N VAL A 168 3.73 -3.11 -6.79
CA VAL A 168 3.11 -1.93 -7.43
C VAL A 168 4.17 -0.98 -7.99
N VAL A 169 5.24 -0.73 -7.24
CA VAL A 169 6.34 0.11 -7.70
C VAL A 169 7.06 -0.55 -8.87
N SER A 170 7.45 -1.83 -8.77
CA SER A 170 8.14 -2.54 -9.84
C SER A 170 7.37 -2.52 -11.16
N ILE A 171 6.05 -2.80 -11.11
CA ILE A 171 5.18 -2.73 -12.29
C ILE A 171 5.13 -1.30 -12.86
N ALA A 172 5.03 -0.29 -12.00
CA ALA A 172 4.95 1.09 -12.48
C ALA A 172 6.21 1.54 -13.24
N PHE A 173 7.37 0.98 -12.89
CA PHE A 173 8.65 1.23 -13.55
C PHE A 173 9.01 0.17 -14.62
N ASP A 174 8.04 -0.63 -15.07
CA ASP A 174 8.21 -1.68 -16.08
C ASP A 174 9.26 -2.75 -15.73
N GLN A 175 9.45 -3.01 -14.44
CA GLN A 175 10.39 -4.01 -13.92
C GLN A 175 9.66 -5.30 -13.53
N THR A 176 9.23 -6.06 -14.54
CA THR A 176 8.45 -7.29 -14.36
C THR A 176 9.21 -8.36 -13.56
N ASP A 177 10.51 -8.53 -13.82
CA ASP A 177 11.33 -9.52 -13.12
C ASP A 177 11.44 -9.23 -11.61
N ASP A 178 11.53 -7.95 -11.25
CA ASP A 178 11.52 -7.53 -9.84
C ASP A 178 10.15 -7.77 -9.21
N ALA A 179 9.05 -7.47 -9.92
CA ALA A 179 7.70 -7.74 -9.46
C ALA A 179 7.47 -9.24 -9.20
N ASP A 180 7.91 -10.10 -10.12
CA ASP A 180 7.83 -11.57 -10.00
C ASP A 180 8.67 -12.08 -8.83
N SER A 181 9.86 -11.52 -8.62
CA SER A 181 10.69 -11.84 -7.45
C SER A 181 9.97 -11.51 -6.15
N LYS A 182 9.30 -10.35 -6.06
CA LYS A 182 8.48 -9.98 -4.90
C LYS A 182 7.26 -10.89 -4.74
N ARG A 183 6.63 -11.32 -5.84
CA ARG A 183 5.54 -12.31 -5.81
C ARG A 183 5.99 -13.65 -5.25
N LYS A 184 7.13 -14.17 -5.70
CA LYS A 184 7.73 -15.42 -5.17
C LYS A 184 8.00 -15.30 -3.67
N ARG A 185 8.43 -14.13 -3.19
CA ARG A 185 8.57 -13.86 -1.75
C ARG A 185 7.23 -13.83 -1.02
N GLN A 186 6.15 -13.35 -1.64
CA GLN A 186 4.81 -13.47 -1.05
C GLN A 186 4.39 -14.94 -0.96
N ALA A 187 4.65 -15.74 -2.00
CA ALA A 187 4.35 -17.18 -2.02
C ALA A 187 5.14 -17.94 -0.95
N PHE A 188 6.35 -17.49 -0.61
CA PHE A 188 7.08 -18.07 0.52
C PHE A 188 6.33 -17.90 1.86
N TRP A 189 5.69 -16.76 2.09
CA TRP A 189 4.94 -16.50 3.34
C TRP A 189 3.54 -17.07 3.34
N LEU A 190 2.93 -17.24 2.16
CA LEU A 190 1.59 -17.76 2.00
C LEU A 190 1.55 -18.63 0.72
N PRO A 191 1.99 -19.90 0.78
CA PRO A 191 2.12 -20.74 -0.43
C PRO A 191 0.80 -20.93 -1.17
N GLY A 192 -0.30 -21.07 -0.43
CA GLY A 192 -1.65 -21.21 -1.00
C GLY A 192 -2.04 -20.10 -1.99
N ILE A 193 -1.40 -18.93 -2.02
CA ILE A 193 -1.71 -17.89 -3.02
C ILE A 193 -1.54 -18.38 -4.47
N MET A 194 -0.71 -19.40 -4.69
CA MET A 194 -0.45 -19.99 -6.01
C MET A 194 -1.59 -20.90 -6.48
N ASP A 195 -2.44 -21.38 -5.57
CA ASP A 195 -3.52 -22.33 -5.87
C ASP A 195 -4.79 -21.66 -6.38
N CYS A 196 -4.80 -20.32 -6.47
CA CYS A 196 -5.92 -19.58 -7.01
C CYS A 196 -6.14 -19.94 -8.48
N GLN A 197 -7.25 -20.59 -8.79
CA GLN A 197 -7.59 -21.03 -10.15
C GLN A 197 -7.86 -19.88 -11.13
N ALA A 198 -8.04 -18.65 -10.64
CA ALA A 198 -8.33 -17.49 -11.49
C ALA A 198 -7.08 -16.69 -11.87
N CYS A 199 -6.15 -16.50 -10.93
CA CYS A 199 -4.94 -15.71 -11.21
C CYS A 199 -3.65 -16.50 -11.06
N HIS A 200 -3.67 -17.76 -10.61
CA HIS A 200 -2.50 -18.62 -10.42
C HIS A 200 -1.35 -18.00 -9.61
N GLY A 201 -1.67 -17.05 -8.73
CA GLY A 201 -0.68 -16.26 -7.99
C GLY A 201 0.09 -15.23 -8.84
N ASP A 202 -0.30 -14.97 -10.08
CA ASP A 202 0.41 -14.08 -11.00
C ASP A 202 0.46 -12.62 -10.52
N VAL A 203 1.47 -11.91 -11.01
CA VAL A 203 1.56 -10.46 -10.89
C VAL A 203 0.51 -9.85 -11.81
N LEU A 204 -0.43 -9.11 -11.22
CA LEU A 204 -1.50 -8.41 -11.94
C LEU A 204 -1.11 -6.97 -12.23
N ASP A 205 -1.71 -6.37 -13.24
CA ASP A 205 -1.47 -4.96 -13.56
C ASP A 205 -1.94 -4.03 -12.44
N ASN A 206 -1.29 -2.86 -12.36
CA ASN A 206 -1.59 -1.88 -11.32
C ASN A 206 -3.02 -1.35 -11.42
N GLY A 207 -3.84 -1.72 -10.44
CA GLY A 207 -5.26 -1.36 -10.37
C GLY A 207 -6.18 -2.56 -10.42
N GLU A 208 -5.68 -3.68 -10.94
CA GLU A 208 -6.43 -4.92 -11.03
C GLU A 208 -6.52 -5.63 -9.68
N LYS A 209 -7.54 -6.48 -9.57
CA LYS A 209 -7.73 -7.36 -8.44
C LYS A 209 -8.26 -8.70 -8.91
N CYS A 210 -7.76 -9.79 -8.35
CA CYS A 210 -8.38 -11.09 -8.53
C CYS A 210 -9.67 -11.19 -7.71
N ASP A 211 -10.80 -11.45 -8.36
CA ASP A 211 -12.11 -11.58 -7.69
C ASP A 211 -12.22 -12.80 -6.77
N VAL A 212 -11.41 -13.83 -7.01
CA VAL A 212 -11.42 -15.08 -6.22
C VAL A 212 -10.59 -14.96 -4.95
N CYS A 213 -9.34 -14.52 -5.08
CA CYS A 213 -8.40 -14.52 -3.95
C CYS A 213 -8.10 -13.14 -3.34
N GLY A 214 -8.44 -12.06 -4.05
CA GLY A 214 -8.17 -10.68 -3.59
C GLY A 214 -6.75 -10.16 -3.89
N ASN A 215 -5.92 -10.92 -4.62
CA ASN A 215 -4.61 -10.46 -5.13
C ASN A 215 -4.73 -9.02 -5.70
N PRO A 216 -3.96 -8.02 -5.24
CA PRO A 216 -2.67 -8.11 -4.53
C PRO A 216 -2.70 -8.15 -3.00
N VAL A 217 -3.88 -8.03 -2.37
CA VAL A 217 -4.03 -8.10 -0.91
C VAL A 217 -5.12 -9.13 -0.59
N TRP A 218 -4.67 -10.36 -0.39
CA TRP A 218 -5.53 -11.53 -0.28
C TRP A 218 -6.62 -11.39 0.78
N ASN A 219 -7.77 -11.99 0.49
CA ASN A 219 -8.89 -12.01 1.41
C ASN A 219 -8.63 -12.93 2.62
N TYR A 220 -9.38 -12.71 3.69
CA TYR A 220 -9.21 -13.44 4.96
C TYR A 220 -9.16 -14.96 4.80
N ARG A 221 -9.99 -15.55 3.92
CA ARG A 221 -10.03 -16.99 3.71
C ARG A 221 -8.67 -17.52 3.26
N TRP A 222 -8.00 -16.80 2.35
CA TRP A 222 -6.64 -17.15 1.91
C TRP A 222 -5.58 -16.79 2.94
N LEU A 223 -5.75 -15.72 3.71
CA LEU A 223 -4.81 -15.37 4.78
C LEU A 223 -4.83 -16.36 5.96
N MET A 224 -5.96 -17.06 6.14
CA MET A 224 -6.19 -18.02 7.23
C MET A 224 -6.14 -19.47 6.78
N SER A 225 -6.11 -19.75 5.46
CA SER A 225 -5.94 -21.11 4.98
C SER A 225 -4.59 -21.60 5.45
N SER A 226 -4.63 -22.51 6.42
CA SER A 226 -3.49 -23.34 6.79
C SER A 226 -3.36 -24.36 5.67
N ASP A 227 -2.18 -24.46 5.06
CA ASP A 227 -1.83 -25.68 4.33
C ASP A 227 -1.74 -26.86 5.33
#